data_AF-A0A519Z9S0-F1
#
_entry.id   AF-A0A519Z9S0-F1
#
_cell.length_a   1.000
_cell.length_b   1.000
_cell.length_c   1.000
_cell.angle_alpha   90.00
_cell.angle_beta   90.00
_cell.angle_gamma   90.00
#
_symmetry.space_group_name_H-M   'P 1'
#
loop_
_entity.id
_entity.type
_entity.pdbx_description
1 polymer ?
#
loop_
_entity_poly.entity_id
_entity_poly.type
_entity_poly.pdbx_seq_one_letter_code
_entity_poly.pdbx_strand_id
1 'polypeptide(L)'
;PELRALIEDELAQREFTPVIQRIESVSTFSTPSTWQVTTDRGATSFVLRSEDDIRRLDGQALLIQASQGLSFAVRDRLALDAHSRRLLDRFL
;
A
#
# COMPACT_ATOMS: atom_id res chain seq x y z
N PRO A 1 -27.00 23.64 -0.53
CA PRO A 1 -26.71 22.91 0.74
C PRO A 1 -26.68 21.38 0.60
N GLU A 2 -27.34 20.79 -0.40
CA GLU A 2 -27.41 19.32 -0.58
C GLU A 2 -26.25 18.69 -1.37
N LEU A 3 -25.41 19.49 -2.04
CA LEU A 3 -24.29 18.97 -2.84
C LEU A 3 -23.10 18.47 -1.99
N ARG A 4 -22.96 18.98 -0.75
CA ARG A 4 -21.84 18.61 0.14
C ARG A 4 -22.02 17.22 0.75
N ALA A 5 -23.26 16.79 0.97
CA ALA A 5 -23.58 15.47 1.50
C ALA A 5 -23.40 14.37 0.44
N LEU A 6 -23.73 14.64 -0.83
CA LEU A 6 -23.51 13.70 -1.93
C LEU A 6 -22.01 13.47 -2.22
N ILE A 7 -21.16 14.47 -1.98
CA ILE A 7 -19.70 14.31 -2.09
C ILE A 7 -19.16 13.48 -0.93
N GLU A 8 -19.69 13.64 0.29
CA GLU A 8 -19.30 12.83 1.45
C GLU A 8 -19.81 11.37 1.33
N ASP A 9 -20.95 11.14 0.68
CA ASP A 9 -21.50 9.81 0.38
C ASP A 9 -20.77 9.13 -0.80
N GLU A 10 -20.38 9.87 -1.84
CA GLU A 10 -19.44 9.38 -2.88
C GLU A 10 -18.03 9.14 -2.32
N LEU A 11 -17.61 9.86 -1.26
CA LEU A 11 -16.36 9.62 -0.53
C LEU A 11 -16.39 8.34 0.32
N ALA A 12 -17.56 7.74 0.54
CA ALA A 12 -17.66 6.39 1.09
C ALA A 12 -17.23 5.31 0.06
N GLN A 13 -17.10 5.66 -1.22
CA GLN A 13 -16.40 4.85 -2.23
C GLN A 13 -14.86 4.84 -2.04
N ARG A 14 -14.38 5.01 -0.81
CA ARG A 14 -12.99 4.70 -0.39
C ARG A 14 -12.68 3.21 -0.39
N GLU A 15 -13.48 2.40 -1.06
CA GLU A 15 -13.26 0.96 -1.23
C GLU A 15 -12.13 0.65 -2.23
N PHE A 16 -11.52 1.61 -2.92
CA PHE A 16 -10.55 1.32 -4.00
C PHE A 16 -9.07 1.22 -3.60
N THR A 17 -8.72 1.14 -2.31
CA THR A 17 -7.32 0.89 -1.91
C THR A 17 -7.06 -0.62 -1.90
N PRO A 18 -6.26 -1.19 -2.81
CA PRO A 18 -5.95 -2.62 -2.79
C PRO A 18 -5.17 -2.95 -1.51
N VAL A 19 -5.58 -4.03 -0.87
CA VAL A 19 -4.92 -4.50 0.34
C VAL A 19 -3.83 -5.47 -0.06
N ILE A 20 -2.57 -5.12 0.19
CA ILE A 20 -1.43 -6.01 0.00
C ILE A 20 -1.56 -7.16 0.99
N GLN A 21 -1.68 -8.36 0.44
CA GLN A 21 -1.70 -9.61 1.20
C GLN A 21 -0.30 -10.24 1.25
N ARG A 22 0.52 -9.99 0.22
CA ARG A 22 1.88 -10.55 0.10
C ARG A 22 2.74 -9.68 -0.80
N ILE A 23 4.02 -9.56 -0.46
CA ILE A 23 5.06 -8.94 -1.29
C ILE A 23 5.88 -10.08 -1.88
N GLU A 24 5.85 -10.22 -3.20
CA GLU A 24 6.56 -11.28 -3.91
C GLU A 24 8.04 -10.93 -4.06
N SER A 25 8.34 -9.71 -4.52
CA SER A 25 9.71 -9.24 -4.71
C SER A 25 9.79 -7.72 -4.74
N VAL A 26 11.00 -7.21 -4.50
CA VAL A 26 11.37 -5.82 -4.76
C VAL A 26 12.61 -5.82 -5.66
N SER A 27 12.70 -4.88 -6.61
CA SER A 27 13.81 -4.84 -7.56
C SER A 27 15.12 -4.33 -6.94
N THR A 28 15.02 -3.42 -5.97
CA THR A 28 16.16 -2.87 -5.24
C THR A 28 15.72 -2.44 -3.83
N PHE A 29 16.66 -2.33 -2.89
CA PHE A 29 16.42 -1.78 -1.55
C PHE A 29 16.65 -0.26 -1.47
N SER A 30 16.94 0.38 -2.59
CA SER A 30 17.06 1.84 -2.71
C SER A 30 15.86 2.40 -3.46
N THR A 31 15.41 3.61 -3.13
CA THR A 31 14.36 4.27 -3.92
C THR A 31 14.93 5.02 -5.13
N PRO A 32 14.29 4.97 -6.31
CA PRO A 32 13.02 4.29 -6.59
C PRO A 32 13.16 2.76 -6.73
N SER A 33 12.18 2.02 -6.23
CA SER A 33 12.15 0.54 -6.24
C SER A 33 10.83 0.01 -6.81
N THR A 34 10.89 -1.05 -7.63
CA THR A 34 9.70 -1.72 -8.19
C THR A 34 9.33 -2.90 -7.32
N TRP A 35 8.08 -2.94 -6.86
CA TRP A 35 7.55 -3.96 -5.98
C TRP A 35 6.51 -4.79 -6.73
N GLN A 36 6.62 -6.11 -6.62
CA GLN A 36 5.60 -7.06 -7.07
C GLN A 36 4.85 -7.54 -5.83
N VAL A 37 3.53 -7.36 -5.83
CA VAL A 37 2.69 -7.65 -4.68
C VAL A 37 1.43 -8.40 -5.11
N THR A 38 0.97 -9.31 -4.27
CA THR A 38 -0.35 -9.90 -4.37
C THR A 38 -1.29 -9.11 -3.48
N THR A 39 -2.38 -8.60 -4.06
CA THR A 39 -3.43 -7.89 -3.34
C THR A 39 -4.71 -8.72 -3.30
N ASP A 40 -5.68 -8.29 -2.49
CA ASP A 40 -7.05 -8.82 -2.50
C ASP A 40 -7.74 -8.75 -3.88
N ARG A 41 -7.23 -7.90 -4.78
CA ARG A 41 -7.73 -7.76 -6.16
C ARG A 41 -6.87 -8.49 -7.21
N GLY A 42 -5.86 -9.25 -6.77
CA GLY A 42 -4.94 -9.97 -7.65
C GLY A 42 -3.50 -9.46 -7.58
N ALA A 43 -2.63 -10.09 -8.37
CA ALA A 43 -1.22 -9.72 -8.47
C ALA A 43 -1.04 -8.41 -9.25
N THR A 44 -0.21 -7.53 -8.74
CA THR A 44 0.11 -6.24 -9.37
C THR A 44 1.53 -5.81 -9.05
N SER A 45 2.03 -4.83 -9.78
CA SER A 45 3.35 -4.26 -9.55
C SER A 45 3.29 -2.75 -9.53
N PHE A 46 4.01 -2.12 -8.62
CA PHE A 46 4.09 -0.68 -8.52
C PHE A 46 5.52 -0.22 -8.25
N VAL A 47 5.80 1.08 -8.44
CA VAL A 47 7.10 1.67 -8.14
C VAL A 47 6.97 2.57 -6.92
N LEU A 48 7.73 2.29 -5.87
CA LEU A 48 7.93 3.14 -4.70
C LEU A 48 8.96 4.22 -5.04
N ARG A 49 8.61 5.50 -4.92
CA ARG A 49 9.46 6.61 -5.35
C ARG A 49 10.39 7.11 -4.23
N SER A 50 9.90 7.17 -3.00
CA SER A 50 10.67 7.47 -1.79
C SER A 50 10.30 6.52 -0.66
N GLU A 51 11.17 6.37 0.34
CA GLU A 51 10.85 5.64 1.57
C GLU A 51 9.76 6.36 2.36
N ASP A 52 9.71 7.70 2.26
CA ASP A 52 8.65 8.55 2.83
C ASP A 52 7.24 8.24 2.30
N ASP A 53 7.15 7.56 1.15
CA ASP A 53 5.87 7.14 0.58
C ASP A 53 5.24 5.97 1.37
N ILE A 54 6.00 5.34 2.29
CA ILE A 54 5.52 4.35 3.24
C ILE A 54 5.10 5.04 4.53
N ARG A 55 3.80 5.22 4.71
CA ARG A 55 3.21 5.83 5.91
C ARG A 55 2.73 4.77 6.89
N ARG A 56 3.14 4.88 8.16
CA ARG A 56 2.61 4.06 9.26
C ARG A 56 1.26 4.63 9.68
N LEU A 57 0.25 3.79 9.75
CA LEU A 57 -1.07 4.13 10.28
C LEU A 57 -1.20 3.58 11.71
N ASP A 58 -2.32 3.88 12.37
CA ASP A 58 -2.58 3.37 13.72
C ASP A 58 -2.49 1.83 13.77
N GLY A 59 -1.85 1.33 14.82
CA GLY A 59 -1.57 -0.09 15.00
C GLY A 59 -0.37 -0.58 14.19
N GLN A 60 -0.58 -1.63 13.39
CA GLN A 60 0.44 -2.27 12.53
C GLN A 60 0.12 -2.12 11.04
N ALA A 61 -0.81 -1.22 10.71
CA ALA A 61 -1.20 -0.95 9.33
C ALA A 61 -0.19 0.00 8.66
N LEU A 62 0.04 -0.21 7.36
CA LEU A 62 0.87 0.66 6.52
C LEU A 62 0.07 1.13 5.32
N LEU A 63 0.36 2.34 4.86
CA LEU A 63 -0.14 2.89 3.61
C LEU A 63 1.07 3.20 2.71
N ILE A 64 1.12 2.55 1.55
CA ILE A 64 2.20 2.71 0.58
C ILE A 64 1.68 3.51 -0.60
N GLN A 65 2.33 4.62 -0.92
CA GLN A 65 2.01 5.43 -2.11
C GLN A 65 2.87 4.98 -3.29
N ALA A 66 2.23 4.55 -4.37
CA ALA A 66 2.91 4.25 -5.61
C ALA A 66 3.12 5.51 -6.45
N SER A 67 4.18 5.50 -7.26
CA SER A 67 4.52 6.60 -8.17
C SER A 67 3.44 6.90 -9.22
N GLN A 68 2.56 5.94 -9.52
CA GLN A 68 1.47 6.05 -10.48
C GLN A 68 0.20 6.67 -9.88
N GLY A 69 0.26 7.19 -8.64
CA GLY A 69 -0.88 7.78 -7.94
C GLY A 69 -1.82 6.75 -7.29
N LEU A 70 -1.47 5.45 -7.35
CA LEU A 70 -2.18 4.40 -6.63
C LEU A 70 -1.73 4.34 -5.17
N SER A 71 -2.67 4.05 -4.28
CA SER A 71 -2.41 3.79 -2.88
C SER A 71 -2.62 2.32 -2.59
N PHE A 72 -1.71 1.72 -1.83
CA PHE A 72 -1.82 0.36 -1.34
C PHE A 72 -1.86 0.34 0.18
N ALA A 73 -2.69 -0.50 0.76
CA ALA A 73 -2.78 -0.66 2.21
C ALA A 73 -2.24 -2.02 2.64
N VAL A 74 -1.48 -2.05 3.73
CA VAL A 74 -1.17 -3.26 4.49
C VAL A 74 -2.01 -3.17 5.75
N ARG A 75 -2.98 -4.08 5.95
CA ARG A 75 -3.85 -4.06 7.14
C ARG A 75 -3.07 -4.37 8.42
N ASP A 76 -2.18 -5.35 8.35
CA ASP A 76 -1.33 -5.74 9.45
C ASP A 76 -0.02 -6.31 8.89
N ARG A 77 1.09 -5.59 9.11
CA ARG A 77 2.40 -6.06 8.69
C ARG A 77 2.84 -7.34 9.42
N LEU A 78 2.31 -7.61 10.62
CA LEU A 78 2.63 -8.83 11.37
C LEU A 78 1.90 -10.06 10.83
N ALA A 79 0.73 -9.86 10.22
CA ALA A 79 -0.03 -10.91 9.55
C ALA A 79 0.56 -11.29 8.18
N LEU A 80 1.47 -10.48 7.63
CA LEU A 80 2.20 -10.82 6.40
C LEU A 80 3.18 -11.97 6.65
N ASP A 81 3.45 -12.73 5.60
CA ASP A 81 4.43 -13.80 5.65
C ASP A 81 5.85 -13.28 5.96
N ALA A 82 6.74 -14.16 6.43
CA ALA A 82 8.08 -13.78 6.86
C ALA A 82 8.93 -13.12 5.75
N HIS A 83 8.71 -13.48 4.48
CA HIS A 83 9.43 -12.88 3.35
C HIS A 83 8.97 -11.45 3.12
N SER A 84 7.65 -11.23 3.08
CA SER A 84 7.07 -9.89 2.96
C SER A 84 7.53 -8.93 4.07
N ARG A 85 7.54 -9.40 5.32
CA ARG A 85 8.03 -8.63 6.47
C ARG A 85 9.50 -8.24 6.33
N ARG A 86 10.35 -9.19 5.96
CA ARG A 86 11.79 -8.93 5.74
C ARG A 86 12.03 -7.89 4.66
N LEU A 87 11.22 -7.85 3.62
CA LEU A 87 11.31 -6.82 2.59
C LEU A 87 10.90 -5.46 3.15
N LEU A 88 9.75 -5.37 3.83
CA LEU A 88 9.28 -4.14 4.47
C LEU A 88 10.28 -3.57 5.49
N ASP A 89 10.86 -4.42 6.34
CA ASP A 89 11.84 -4.03 7.35
C ASP A 89 13.14 -3.44 6.76
N ARG A 90 13.36 -3.54 5.44
CA ARG A 90 14.49 -2.87 4.77
C ARG A 90 14.19 -1.44 4.34
N PHE A 91 12.92 -1.05 4.31
CA PHE A 91 12.47 0.30 3.94
C PHE A 91 11.84 1.05 5.13
N LEU A 92 11.72 0.41 6.31
CA LEU A 92 11.11 0.93 7.53
C LEU A 92 12.14 1.20 8.63
#